data_AF-A0A1B6NXY7-F1
#
_entry.id   AF-A0A1B6NXY7-F1
#
_cell.length_a   1.000
_cell.length_b   1.000
_cell.length_c   1.000
_cell.angle_alpha   90.00
_cell.angle_beta   90.00
_cell.angle_gamma   90.00
#
_symmetry.space_group_name_H-M   'P 1'
#
loop_
_entity.id
_entity.type
_entity.pdbx_description
1 polymer ?
#
loop_
_entity_poly.entity_id
_entity_poly.type
_entity_poly.pdbx_seq_one_letter_code
_entity_poly.pdbx_strand_id
1 'polypeptide(L)' 'AFLEVAHDNLAARRLYQATGWLEAGVRRRYYGPATDAIVMRLTLRATQEGG' A
#
# COMPACT_ATOMS: atom_id res chain seq x y z
N ALA A 1 -9.43 2.57 -0.72
CA ALA A 1 -8.89 1.54 0.21
C ALA A 1 -7.47 1.90 0.62
N PHE A 2 -7.01 1.42 1.77
CA PHE A 2 -5.65 1.62 2.30
C PHE A 2 -5.02 0.27 2.64
N LEU A 3 -3.71 0.14 2.43
CA LEU A 3 -2.90 -1.02 2.83
C LEU A 3 -1.53 -0.56 3.33
N GLU A 4 -0.89 -1.40 4.15
CA GLU A 4 0.49 -1.20 4.61
C GLU A 4 1.34 -2.33 4.03
N VAL A 5 2.45 -2.00 3.39
CA VAL A 5 3.40 -2.99 2.85
C VAL A 5 4.79 -2.74 3.41
N ALA A 6 5.51 -3.79 3.76
CA ALA A 6 6.88 -3.64 4.26
C ALA A 6 7.80 -3.07 3.17
N HIS A 7 8.69 -2.14 3.55
CA HIS A 7 9.59 -1.45 2.62
C HIS A 7 10.53 -2.41 1.88
N ASP A 8 10.95 -3.47 2.58
CA ASP A 8 11.80 -4.56 2.08
C ASP A 8 11.04 -5.55 1.18
N ASN A 9 9.70 -5.57 1.20
CA ASN A 9 8.88 -6.43 0.36
C ASN A 9 8.67 -5.82 -1.03
N LEU A 10 9.74 -5.83 -1.83
CA LEU A 10 9.75 -5.30 -3.19
C LEU A 10 8.73 -5.99 -4.12
N ALA A 11 8.48 -7.29 -3.92
CA ALA A 11 7.52 -8.05 -4.71
C ALA A 11 6.09 -7.52 -4.51
N ALA A 12 5.67 -7.35 -3.25
CA ALA A 12 4.37 -6.81 -2.93
C ALA A 12 4.22 -5.35 -3.40
N ARG A 13 5.26 -4.52 -3.24
CA ARG A 13 5.26 -3.13 -3.75
C ARG A 13 5.01 -3.07 -5.25
N ARG A 14 5.71 -3.90 -6.04
CA ARG A 14 5.53 -3.96 -7.49
C ARG A 14 4.12 -4.43 -7.87
N LEU A 15 3.59 -5.43 -7.17
CA LEU A 15 2.23 -5.92 -7.40
C LEU A 15 1.19 -4.82 -7.16
N TYR A 16 1.32 -4.09 -6.04
CA TYR A 16 0.38 -3.03 -5.69
C TYR A 16 0.51 -1.83 -6.64
N GLN A 17 1.73 -1.43 -6.99
CA GLN A 17 1.94 -0.37 -8.01
C GLN A 17 1.33 -0.77 -9.36
N ALA A 18 1.52 -2.01 -9.81
CA ALA A 18 0.95 -2.51 -11.06
C ALA A 18 -0.59 -2.59 -11.04
N THR A 19 -1.19 -2.77 -9.86
CA THR A 19 -2.66 -2.82 -9.68
C THR A 19 -3.28 -1.44 -9.39
N GLY A 20 -2.50 -0.36 -9.51
CA GLY A 20 -2.98 1.02 -9.40
C GLY A 20 -2.97 1.58 -7.99
N TRP A 21 -2.33 0.90 -7.03
CA TRP A 21 -2.08 1.47 -5.70
C TRP A 21 -0.95 2.50 -5.79
N LEU A 22 -1.12 3.58 -5.04
CA LEU A 22 -0.17 4.68 -4.96
C LEU A 22 0.37 4.81 -3.54
N GLU A 23 1.66 5.11 -3.41
CA GLU A 23 2.29 5.37 -2.11
C GLU A 23 1.66 6.64 -1.48
N ALA A 24 1.09 6.49 -0.28
CA ALA A 24 0.41 7.54 0.47
C ALA A 24 1.27 8.08 1.62
N GLY A 25 2.21 7.29 2.12
CA GLY A 25 3.13 7.68 3.19
C GLY A 25 4.04 6.55 3.63
N VAL A 26 5.02 6.86 4.49
CA VAL A 26 5.96 5.87 5.04
C VAL A 26 5.96 5.98 6.56
N ARG A 27 5.73 4.85 7.24
CA ARG A 27 5.82 4.70 8.69
C ARG A 27 7.18 4.10 9.02
N ARG A 28 8.07 4.93 9.55
CA ARG A 28 9.40 4.46 9.94
C ARG A 28 9.32 3.54 11.16
N ARG A 29 10.11 2.46 11.14
CA ARG A 29 10.24 1.48 12.24
C ARG A 29 8.92 0.82 12.66
N TYR A 30 8.06 0.49 11.69
CA TYR A 30 6.74 -0.07 11.99
C TYR A 30 6.78 -1.55 12.41
N TYR A 31 7.68 -2.35 11.81
CA TYR A 31 7.87 -3.76 12.17
C TYR A 31 9.14 -4.01 13.02
N GLY A 32 9.72 -2.96 13.61
CA GLY A 32 10.93 -3.02 14.43
C GLY A 32 12.03 -2.05 13.97
N PRO A 33 13.27 -2.15 14.50
CA PRO A 33 14.35 -1.21 14.21
C PRO A 33 14.82 -1.20 12.74
N ALA A 34 14.47 -2.22 11.95
CA ALA A 34 15.01 -2.44 10.61
C ALA A 34 14.03 -2.20 9.45
N THR A 35 12.72 -2.22 9.68
CA THR A 35 11.75 -2.26 8.58
C THR A 35 10.69 -1.17 8.69
N ASP A 36 10.73 -0.26 7.73
CA ASP A 36 9.70 0.75 7.50
C ASP A 36 8.50 0.12 6.80
N ALA A 37 7.30 0.63 7.05
CA ALA A 37 6.11 0.26 6.30
C ALA A 37 5.69 1.40 5.38
N ILE A 38 5.38 1.08 4.13
CA ILE A 38 4.85 2.00 3.14
C ILE A 38 3.34 1.85 3.14
N VAL A 39 2.64 2.93 3.47
CA VAL A 39 1.20 3.01 3.33
C VAL A 39 0.91 3.24 1.86
N MET A 40 0.11 2.38 1.25
CA MET A 40 -0.40 2.57 -0.11
C MET A 40 -1.91 2.80 -0.07
N ARG A 41 -2.39 3.64 -0.97
CA ARG A 41 -3.80 3.94 -1.16
C ARG A 41 -4.23 3.55 -2.58
N LEU A 42 -5.40 2.94 -2.69
CA LEU A 42 -6.09 2.75 -3.95
C LEU A 42 -7.32 3.64 -3.96
N THR A 43 -7.34 4.57 -4.91
CA THR A 43 -8.56 5.32 -5.23
C THR A 43 -9.50 4.36 -5.94
N LEU A 44 -10.34 3.69 -5.15
CA LEU A 44 -11.46 2.96 -5.69
C LEU A 44 -12.41 4.01 -6.27
N ARG A 45 -12.51 4.08 -7.61
CA ARG A 45 -13.72 4.63 -8.20
C ARG A 45 -14.84 3.73 -7.73
N ALA A 46 -15.79 4.28 -6.98
CA ALA A 46 -16.99 3.56 -6.62
C ALA A 46 -17.67 3.14 -7.93
N THR A 47 -17.48 1.89 -8.35
CA THR A 47 -18.58 1.19 -9.00
C THR A 47 -19.39 0.60 -7.85
N GLN A 48 -20.14 1.47 -7.17
CA GLN A 48 -21.30 1.01 -6.41
C GLN A 48 -22.41 0.82 -7.43
N GLU A 49 -22.36 -0.31 -8.13
CA GLU A 49 -23.50 -0.83 -8.88
C GLU A 49 -23.97 -2.05 -8.10
N GLY A 50 -25.15 -1.95 -7.52
CA GLY A 50 -25.76 -2.98 -6.69
C GLY A 50 -26.88 -2.40 -5.83
N GLY A 51 -27.91 -1.88 -6.51
CA GLY A 51 -29.23 -1.64 -5.93
C GLY A 51 -30.05 -2.93 -5.87
#